data_AF-A0A8T3RGZ5-F1
#
_entry.id   AF-A0A8T3RGZ5-F1
#
_cell.length_a   1.000
_cell.length_b   1.000
_cell.length_c   1.000
_cell.angle_alpha   90.00
_cell.angle_beta   90.00
_cell.angle_gamma   90.00
#
_symmetry.space_group_name_H-M   'P 1'
#
loop_
_entity.id
_entity.type
_entity.pdbx_description
1 polymer ?
#
loop_
_entity_poly.entity_id
_entity_poly.type
_entity_poly.pdbx_seq_one_letter_code
_entity_poly.pdbx_strand_id
1 'polypeptide(L)'
;MLSREEVRRLLRGARTPHNYAFLATVYACGLRLQEAQHLEIADIDSHRMMLHIHRRQGAKDRLVPLPQATLLILAKRVARRNSTPLKANAVEARAQNKCEAIALRPISDRN
;
A
#
# COMPACT_ATOMS: atom_id res chain seq x y z
N MET A 1 6.30 2.87 24.23
CA MET A 1 6.37 1.74 23.27
C MET A 1 5.45 0.66 23.80
N LEU A 2 4.49 0.16 23.02
CA LEU A 2 3.65 -0.96 23.47
C LEU A 2 4.41 -2.28 23.37
N SER A 3 4.24 -3.15 24.37
CA SER A 3 4.70 -4.54 24.32
C SER A 3 3.91 -5.33 23.28
N ARG A 4 4.53 -6.37 22.71
CA ARG A 4 3.87 -7.32 21.79
C ARG A 4 2.59 -7.92 22.40
N GLU A 5 2.56 -8.11 23.71
CA GLU A 5 1.40 -8.64 24.41
C GLU A 5 0.24 -7.66 24.47
N GLU A 6 0.54 -6.38 24.72
CA GLU A 6 -0.46 -5.31 24.74
C GLU A 6 -1.06 -5.10 23.34
N VAL A 7 -0.23 -5.15 22.29
CA VAL A 7 -0.71 -5.10 20.90
C VAL A 7 -1.64 -6.27 20.61
N ARG A 8 -1.29 -7.50 21.04
CA ARG A 8 -2.17 -8.67 20.89
C ARG A 8 -3.47 -8.50 21.67
N ARG A 9 -3.44 -7.89 22.86
CA ARG A 9 -4.63 -7.61 23.66
C ARG A 9 -5.54 -6.58 22.97
N LEU A 10 -4.94 -5.54 22.37
CA LEU A 10 -5.64 -4.52 21.61
C LEU A 10 -6.28 -5.08 20.34
N LEU A 11 -5.54 -5.89 19.58
CA LEU A 11 -6.06 -6.57 18.39
C LEU A 11 -7.17 -7.56 18.74
N ARG A 12 -7.07 -8.30 19.87
CA ARG A 12 -8.14 -9.17 20.36
C ARG A 12 -9.39 -8.40 20.80
N GLY A 13 -9.23 -7.16 21.26
CA GLY A 13 -10.34 -6.27 21.61
C GLY A 13 -11.11 -5.73 20.39
N ALA A 14 -10.55 -5.82 19.19
CA ALA A 14 -11.19 -5.36 17.96
C ALA A 14 -12.33 -6.33 17.54
N ARG A 15 -13.53 -6.10 18.08
CA ARG A 15 -14.72 -6.94 17.83
C ARG A 15 -15.19 -6.95 16.38
N THR A 16 -14.89 -5.90 15.61
CA THR A 16 -15.26 -5.82 14.20
C THR A 16 -14.11 -6.23 13.29
N PRO A 17 -14.36 -7.06 12.25
CA PRO A 17 -13.31 -7.48 11.32
C PRO A 17 -12.71 -6.31 10.54
N HIS A 18 -13.45 -5.20 10.41
CA HIS A 18 -12.93 -3.97 9.83
C HIS A 18 -11.83 -3.34 10.70
N ASN A 19 -12.09 -3.19 12.00
CA ASN A 19 -11.13 -2.57 12.91
C ASN A 19 -9.91 -3.47 13.11
N TYR A 20 -10.13 -4.79 13.16
CA TYR A 20 -9.02 -5.75 13.22
C TYR A 20 -8.09 -5.61 12.00
N ALA A 21 -8.65 -5.62 10.78
CA ALA A 21 -7.87 -5.47 9.55
C ALA A 21 -7.13 -4.14 9.49
N PHE A 22 -7.78 -3.05 9.88
CA PHE A 22 -7.18 -1.73 9.94
C PHE A 22 -5.99 -1.68 10.91
N LEU A 23 -6.20 -2.11 12.16
CA LEU A 23 -5.16 -2.09 13.21
C LEU A 23 -3.99 -3.01 12.87
N ALA A 24 -4.27 -4.20 12.34
CA ALA A 24 -3.23 -5.14 11.91
C ALA A 24 -2.38 -4.54 10.78
N THR A 25 -2.99 -3.86 9.81
CA THR A 25 -2.28 -3.23 8.69
C THR A 25 -1.44 -2.05 9.15
N VAL A 26 -2.00 -1.17 9.99
CA VAL A 26 -1.29 -0.02 10.57
C VAL A 26 -0.08 -0.49 11.38
N TYR A 27 -0.25 -1.52 12.21
CA TYR A 27 0.83 -2.07 13.03
C TYR A 27 1.90 -2.76 12.18
N ALA A 28 1.51 -3.60 11.22
CA ALA A 28 2.44 -4.37 10.40
C ALA A 28 3.23 -3.49 9.42
N CYS A 29 2.60 -2.47 8.85
CA CYS A 29 3.19 -1.59 7.83
C CYS A 29 3.70 -0.25 8.42
N GLY A 30 3.52 0.00 9.72
CA GLY A 30 3.96 1.25 10.35
C GLY A 30 3.31 2.51 9.75
N LEU A 31 2.04 2.41 9.32
CA LEU A 31 1.33 3.51 8.68
C LEU A 31 0.94 4.57 9.70
N ARG A 32 0.92 5.84 9.28
CA ARG A 32 0.27 6.89 10.08
C ARG A 32 -1.24 6.76 9.94
N LEU A 33 -1.98 7.14 10.98
CA LEU A 33 -3.45 7.03 11.00
C LEU A 33 -4.11 7.75 9.80
N GLN A 34 -3.58 8.91 9.42
CA GLN A 34 -4.07 9.68 8.27
C GLN A 34 -3.79 8.97 6.93
N GLU A 35 -2.62 8.34 6.78
CA GLU A 35 -2.24 7.60 5.57
C GLU A 35 -3.11 6.34 5.42
N ALA A 36 -3.31 5.60 6.52
CA ALA A 36 -4.11 4.38 6.52
C ALA A 36 -5.61 4.61 6.24
N GLN A 37 -6.14 5.79 6.56
CA GLN A 37 -7.54 6.15 6.26
C GLN A 37 -7.79 6.42 4.77
N HIS A 38 -6.76 6.88 4.05
CA HIS A 38 -6.85 7.18 2.62
C HIS A 38 -6.26 6.05 1.76
N LEU A 39 -5.93 4.91 2.35
CA LEU A 39 -5.35 3.79 1.63
C LEU A 39 -6.41 3.09 0.78
N GLU A 40 -6.14 2.99 -0.52
CA GLU A 40 -7.02 2.30 -1.45
C GLU A 40 -6.52 0.89 -1.79
N ILE A 41 -7.41 0.04 -2.31
CA ILE A 41 -7.04 -1.30 -2.77
C ILE A 41 -6.06 -1.21 -3.95
N ALA A 42 -6.16 -0.16 -4.76
CA ALA A 42 -5.28 0.10 -5.90
C ALA A 42 -3.83 0.40 -5.50
N ASP A 43 -3.59 0.81 -4.25
CA ASP A 43 -2.26 1.09 -3.71
C ASP A 43 -1.52 -0.17 -3.24
N ILE A 44 -2.22 -1.32 -3.21
CA ILE A 44 -1.66 -2.61 -2.82
C ILE A 44 -1.11 -3.32 -4.05
N ASP A 45 0.21 -3.45 -4.12
CA ASP A 45 0.87 -4.29 -5.12
C ASP A 45 1.09 -5.70 -4.53
N SER A 46 0.18 -6.61 -4.86
CA SER A 46 0.25 -8.02 -4.46
C SER A 46 1.34 -8.81 -5.17
N HIS A 47 1.84 -8.34 -6.31
CA HIS A 47 2.88 -9.01 -7.08
C HIS A 47 4.27 -8.74 -6.49
N ARG A 48 4.51 -7.48 -6.10
CA ARG A 48 5.78 -7.04 -5.50
C ARG A 48 5.74 -7.07 -3.98
N MET A 49 4.59 -7.39 -3.38
CA MET A 49 4.36 -7.36 -1.93
C MET A 49 4.71 -6.00 -1.32
N MET A 50 4.28 -4.92 -1.98
CA MET A 50 4.55 -3.54 -1.58
C MET A 50 3.26 -2.73 -1.46
N LEU A 51 3.27 -1.79 -0.52
CA LEU A 51 2.20 -0.85 -0.28
C LEU A 51 2.66 0.55 -0.67
N HIS A 52 1.92 1.20 -1.57
CA HIS A 52 2.17 2.57 -1.97
C HIS A 52 1.48 3.52 -0.99
N ILE A 53 2.24 4.43 -0.37
CA ILE A 53 1.69 5.41 0.56
C ILE A 53 1.88 6.79 -0.02
N HIS A 54 0.75 7.40 -0.41
CA HIS A 54 0.69 8.79 -0.84
C HIS A 54 0.78 9.70 0.38
N ARG A 55 1.82 10.55 0.44
CA ARG A 55 1.94 11.53 1.52
C ARG A 55 1.32 12.86 1.09
N ARG A 56 0.51 13.45 1.96
CA ARG A 56 0.04 14.83 1.74
C ARG A 56 1.16 15.84 2.03
N GLN A 57 1.22 16.87 1.18
CA GLN A 57 1.98 18.11 1.34
C GLN A 57 3.52 17.96 1.21
N GLY A 58 3.98 17.84 -0.04
CA GLY A 58 5.38 18.08 -0.43
C GLY A 58 6.38 16.97 -0.10
N ALA A 59 5.95 15.89 0.54
CA ALA A 59 6.81 14.74 0.85
C ALA A 59 6.67 13.66 -0.23
N LYS A 60 7.79 13.05 -0.62
CA LYS A 60 7.83 11.93 -1.58
C LYS A 60 7.01 10.75 -1.08
N ASP A 61 6.31 10.10 -2.00
CA ASP A 61 5.66 8.82 -1.77
C ASP A 61 6.68 7.79 -1.33
N ARG A 62 6.22 6.84 -0.51
CA ARG A 62 7.06 5.76 0.00
C ARG A 62 6.41 4.42 -0.24
N LEU A 63 7.27 3.44 -0.49
CA LEU A 63 6.92 2.04 -0.62
C LEU A 63 7.22 1.36 0.71
N VAL A 64 6.24 0.65 1.24
CA VAL A 64 6.40 -0.13 2.47
C VAL A 64 6.22 -1.61 2.14
N PRO A 65 7.09 -2.51 2.65
CA PRO A 65 6.91 -3.94 2.47
C PRO A 65 5.60 -4.39 3.13
N LEU A 66 4.78 -5.10 2.38
CA LEU A 66 3.52 -5.65 2.86
C LEU A 66 3.72 -7.12 3.25
N PRO A 67 3.52 -7.50 4.51
CA PRO A 67 3.58 -8.91 4.90
C PRO A 67 2.43 -9.72 4.30
N GLN A 68 2.71 -10.96 3.89
CA GLN A 68 1.70 -11.87 3.32
C GLN A 68 0.49 -12.06 4.23
N ALA A 69 0.71 -12.14 5.55
CA ALA A 69 -0.37 -12.27 6.52
C ALA A 69 -1.35 -11.08 6.48
N THR A 70 -0.84 -9.86 6.29
CA THR A 70 -1.64 -8.65 6.18
C THR A 70 -2.42 -8.63 4.86
N LEU A 71 -1.81 -9.06 3.77
CA LEU A 71 -2.47 -9.17 2.47
C LEU A 71 -3.66 -10.15 2.53
N LEU A 72 -3.52 -11.30 3.19
CA LEU A 72 -4.62 -12.25 3.38
C LEU A 72 -5.79 -11.65 4.18
N ILE A 73 -5.50 -10.87 5.22
CA ILE A 73 -6.52 -10.18 6.02
C ILE A 73 -7.26 -9.13 5.17
N LEU A 74 -6.51 -8.35 4.38
CA LEU A 74 -7.08 -7.34 3.47
C LEU A 74 -7.89 -8.00 2.35
N ALA A 75 -7.39 -9.05 1.71
CA ALA A 75 -8.10 -9.80 0.67
C ALA A 75 -9.42 -10.39 1.18
N LYS A 76 -9.42 -10.99 2.38
CA LYS A 76 -10.64 -11.50 3.03
C LYS A 76 -11.64 -10.39 3.32
N ARG A 77 -11.17 -9.17 3.61
CA ARG A 77 -12.02 -8.00 3.86
C ARG A 77 -12.64 -7.46 2.57
N VAL A 78 -11.86 -7.39 1.48
CA VAL A 78 -12.32 -6.94 0.15
C VAL A 78 -13.35 -7.92 -0.42
N ALA A 79 -13.10 -9.23 -0.31
CA ALA A 79 -14.06 -10.26 -0.74
C ALA A 79 -15.42 -10.17 -0.02
N ARG A 80 -15.46 -9.69 1.22
CA ARG A 80 -16.72 -9.45 1.97
C ARG A 80 -17.42 -8.15 1.59
N ARG A 81 -16.73 -7.18 0.99
CA ARG A 81 -17.29 -5.89 0.58
C ARG A 81 -17.81 -5.91 -0.86
N ASN A 82 -17.26 -6.77 -1.72
CA ASN A 82 -17.51 -6.72 -3.15
C ASN A 82 -18.06 -8.05 -3.66
N SER A 83 -19.27 -8.04 -4.24
CA SER A 83 -19.70 -9.01 -5.27
C SER A 83 -19.03 -8.73 -6.63
N THR A 84 -17.90 -8.03 -6.66
CA THR A 84 -17.14 -7.71 -7.86
C THR A 84 -15.66 -7.99 -7.61
N PRO A 85 -15.02 -8.81 -8.49
CA PRO A 85 -13.66 -9.25 -8.28
C PRO A 85 -12.72 -8.05 -8.32
N LEU A 86 -11.58 -8.19 -7.64
CA LEU A 86 -10.37 -7.39 -7.87
C LEU A 86 -10.29 -7.09 -9.38
N LYS A 87 -10.63 -5.86 -9.77
CA LYS A 87 -10.22 -5.40 -11.09
C LYS A 87 -8.72 -5.25 -10.98
N ALA A 88 -8.05 -6.31 -11.41
CA ALA A 88 -6.70 -6.23 -11.91
C ALA A 88 -6.58 -4.98 -12.79
N ASN A 89 -5.45 -4.29 -12.62
CA ASN A 89 -4.93 -3.25 -13.50
C ASN A 89 -5.34 -1.81 -13.16
N ALA A 90 -4.38 -1.09 -12.57
CA ALA A 90 -4.22 0.35 -12.79
C ALA A 90 -2.76 0.84 -12.61
N VAL A 91 -1.88 0.09 -11.92
CA VAL A 91 -0.49 0.55 -11.66
C VAL A 91 0.51 0.16 -12.76
N GLU A 92 0.16 -0.70 -13.71
CA GLU A 92 1.01 -0.97 -14.89
C GLU A 92 0.92 0.11 -15.99
N ALA A 93 -0.04 1.05 -15.91
CA ALA A 93 -0.25 2.03 -16.98
C ALA A 93 0.67 3.27 -16.92
N ARG A 94 1.58 3.40 -15.93
CA ARG A 94 2.44 4.59 -15.79
C ARG A 94 3.94 4.33 -15.72
N ALA A 95 4.38 3.07 -15.65
CA ALA A 95 5.82 2.75 -15.56
C ALA A 95 6.50 2.52 -16.94
N GLN A 96 5.75 2.30 -18.03
CA GLN A 96 6.38 2.06 -19.33
C GLN A 96 6.76 3.34 -20.10
N ASN A 97 6.06 4.46 -19.88
CA ASN A 97 6.25 5.67 -20.68
C ASN A 97 7.33 6.63 -20.15
N LYS A 98 8.17 6.22 -19.20
CA LYS A 98 9.27 7.06 -18.69
C LYS A 98 10.68 6.48 -18.90
N CYS A 99 10.79 5.29 -19.49
CA CYS A 99 12.09 4.70 -19.83
C CYS A 99 12.57 5.02 -21.26
N GLU A 100 11.71 5.46 -22.19
CA GLU A 100 12.15 5.85 -23.54
C GLU A 100 12.49 7.35 -23.71
N ALA A 101 12.22 8.21 -22.73
CA ALA A 101 12.45 9.66 -22.86
C ALA A 101 13.82 10.15 -22.32
N ILE A 102 14.71 9.23 -21.90
CA ILE A 102 16.05 9.59 -21.36
C ILE A 102 17.18 9.33 -22.37
N ALA A 103 16.90 8.71 -23.52
CA ALA A 103 17.85 8.66 -24.63
C ALA A 103 17.37 9.63 -25.72
N LEU A 104 17.98 10.82 -25.74
CA LEU A 104 18.01 11.86 -26.78
C LEU A 104 17.96 13.26 -26.12
N ARG A 105 18.95 13.55 -25.28
CA ARG A 105 19.43 14.93 -25.16
C ARG A 105 20.54 15.12 -26.19
N PRO A 106 20.49 16.17 -27.03
CA PRO A 106 21.49 16.38 -28.06
C PRO A 106 22.80 16.75 -27.37
N ILE A 107 23.86 15.96 -27.59
CA ILE A 107 25.21 16.40 -27.33
C ILE A 107 25.56 17.27 -28.54
N SER A 108 25.45 18.58 -28.32
CA SER A 108 26.06 19.58 -29.18
C SER A 108 27.57 19.38 -29.12
N ASP A 109 28.15 18.89 -30.21
CA ASP A 109 29.58 19.07 -30.46
C ASP A 109 29.75 19.91 -31.73
N ARG A 110 30.39 21.05 -31.50
CA ARG A 110 30.98 21.93 -32.50
C ARG A 110 32.03 21.13 -33.28
N ASN A 111 31.90 21.05 -34.60
CA ASN A 111 32.94 21.46 -35.56
C ASN A 111 32.35 21.51 -36.97
#